data_AF-T4VRX8-F1
#
_entry.id   AF-T4VRX8-F1
#
_cell.length_a   1.000
_cell.length_b   1.000
_cell.length_c   1.000
_cell.angle_alpha   90.00
_cell.angle_beta   90.00
_cell.angle_gamma   90.00
#
_symmetry.space_group_name_H-M   'P 1'
#
loop_
_entity.id
_entity.type
_entity.pdbx_description
1 polymer ?
#
loop_
_entity_poly.entity_id
_entity_poly.type
_entity_poly.pdbx_seq_one_letter_code
_entity_poly.pdbx_strand_id
1 'polypeptide(L)' 'MMISNRRLEEITINNLRKGDVSIGELDELYKKMGFLFVINQGKCTRIKKERS' A
#
# COMPACT_ATOMS: atom_id res chain seq x y z
N MET A 1 11.72 1.55 -13.19
CA MET A 1 10.62 1.91 -12.26
C MET A 1 9.32 1.48 -12.92
N MET A 2 8.65 0.44 -12.42
CA MET A 2 7.33 0.07 -12.97
C MET A 2 6.32 1.11 -12.46
N ILE A 3 5.99 2.06 -13.32
CA ILE A 3 4.89 2.99 -13.08
C ILE A 3 3.62 2.17 -13.28
N SER A 4 2.95 1.83 -12.18
CA SER A 4 1.66 1.17 -12.26
C SER A 4 0.66 2.18 -12.81
N ASN A 5 0.02 1.87 -13.94
CA ASN A 5 -0.95 2.74 -14.62
C ASN A 5 -2.35 2.76 -13.96
N ARG A 6 -2.52 2.08 -12.84
CA ARG A 6 -3.81 1.99 -12.14
C ARG A 6 -4.00 3.14 -11.17
N ARG A 7 -5.24 3.56 -10.95
CA ARG A 7 -5.54 4.64 -9.99
C ARG A 7 -5.42 4.12 -8.57
N LEU A 8 -4.97 4.95 -7.61
CA LEU A 8 -4.91 4.58 -6.19
C LEU A 8 -6.25 4.06 -5.64
N GLU A 9 -7.36 4.59 -6.16
CA GLU A 9 -8.73 4.22 -5.82
C GLU A 9 -9.06 2.75 -6.17
N GLU A 10 -8.32 2.16 -7.11
CA GLU A 10 -8.47 0.78 -7.55
C GLU A 10 -7.67 -0.20 -6.68
N ILE A 11 -6.80 0.31 -5.79
CA ILE A 11 -6.02 -0.53 -4.87
C ILE A 11 -6.91 -1.01 -3.73
N THR A 12 -7.15 -2.32 -3.70
CA THR A 12 -7.93 -2.97 -2.66
C THR A 12 -7.06 -3.55 -1.56
N ILE A 13 -7.68 -3.87 -0.42
CA ILE A 13 -7.04 -4.65 0.67
C ILE A 13 -6.50 -6.00 0.16
N ASN A 14 -7.16 -6.60 -0.84
CA ASN A 14 -6.70 -7.87 -1.39
C ASN A 14 -5.39 -7.72 -2.17
N ASN A 15 -5.22 -6.62 -2.92
CA ASN A 15 -3.96 -6.31 -3.58
C ASN A 15 -2.82 -6.18 -2.56
N LEU A 16 -3.05 -5.45 -1.48
CA LEU A 16 -2.09 -5.30 -0.38
C LEU A 16 -1.70 -6.66 0.22
N ARG A 17 -2.67 -7.54 0.49
CA ARG A 17 -2.42 -8.87 1.08
C ARG A 17 -1.67 -9.83 0.15
N LYS A 18 -1.89 -9.72 -1.17
CA LYS A 18 -1.20 -10.55 -2.17
C LYS A 18 0.21 -10.06 -2.49
N GLY A 19 0.49 -8.79 -2.19
CA GLY A 19 1.73 -8.13 -2.61
C GLY A 19 1.68 -7.61 -4.04
N ASP A 20 0.48 -7.50 -4.62
CA ASP A 20 0.24 -6.95 -5.94
C ASP A 20 0.18 -5.42 -5.86
N VAL A 21 1.19 -4.81 -5.24
CA VAL A 21 1.35 -3.37 -5.04
C VAL A 21 2.82 -2.99 -5.15
N SER A 22 3.09 -1.83 -5.74
CA SER A 22 4.44 -1.27 -5.81
C SER A 22 4.76 -0.42 -4.58
N ILE A 23 6.05 -0.18 -4.34
CA ILE A 23 6.50 0.72 -3.26
C ILE A 23 5.96 2.16 -3.48
N GLY A 24 5.88 2.63 -4.72
CA GLY A 24 5.34 3.96 -5.03
C GLY A 24 3.86 4.08 -4.67
N GLU A 25 3.06 3.07 -4.98
CA GLU A 25 1.65 3.03 -4.59
C GLU A 25 1.45 3.01 -3.07
N LEU A 26 2.32 2.31 -2.34
CA LEU A 26 2.30 2.29 -0.87
C LEU A 26 2.65 3.66 -0.27
N ASP A 27 3.64 4.36 -0.84
CA ASP A 27 4.03 5.71 -0.42
C ASP A 27 2.91 6.72 -0.65
N GLU A 28 2.26 6.67 -1.82
CA GLU A 28 1.11 7.53 -2.12
C GLU A 28 -0.10 7.24 -1.21
N LEU A 29 -0.40 5.96 -0.93
CA LEU A 29 -1.45 5.58 0.02
C LEU A 29 -1.16 6.10 1.43
N TYR A 30 0.09 6.00 1.89
CA TYR A 30 0.52 6.55 3.17
C TYR A 30 0.32 8.06 3.22
N LYS A 31 0.83 8.81 2.22
CA LYS A 31 0.69 10.28 2.14
C LYS A 31 -0.77 10.74 2.12
N LYS A 32 -1.66 9.99 1.46
CA LYS A 32 -3.08 10.35 1.34
C LYS A 32 -3.91 9.99 2.57
N MET A 33 -3.64 8.84 3.19
CA MET A 33 -4.52 8.27 4.22
C MET A 33 -3.93 8.26 5.64
N GLY A 34 -2.61 8.44 5.80
CA GLY A 34 -1.94 8.39 7.10
C GLY A 34 -1.93 7.00 7.75
N PHE A 35 -1.98 5.93 6.93
CA PHE A 35 -1.88 4.55 7.41
C PHE A 35 -0.51 3.95 7.11
N LEU A 36 0.07 3.31 8.12
CA LEU A 36 1.35 2.61 8.03
C LEU A 36 1.11 1.14 7.68
N PHE A 37 1.62 0.72 6.54
CA PHE A 37 1.52 -0.66 6.04
C PHE A 37 2.78 -1.45 6.43
N VAL A 38 2.61 -2.54 7.19
CA VAL A 38 3.70 -3.46 7.54
C VAL A 38 3.77 -4.56 6.48
N ILE A 39 4.85 -4.57 5.70
CA ILE A 39 5.07 -5.52 4.62
C ILE A 39 6.05 -6.61 5.08
N ASN A 40 5.73 -7.87 4.81
CA ASN A 40 6.64 -9.00 4.97
C ASN A 40 6.58 -9.89 3.73
N GLN A 41 7.74 -10.22 3.14
CA GLN A 41 7.84 -11.01 1.90
C GLN A 41 6.92 -10.50 0.78
N GLY A 42 6.86 -9.18 0.59
CA GLY A 42 6.01 -8.51 -0.40
C GLY A 42 4.54 -8.39 -0.01
N LYS A 43 4.07 -9.06 1.06
CA LYS A 43 2.65 -9.06 1.47
C LYS A 43 2.39 -8.12 2.63
N CYS A 44 1.28 -7.38 2.57
CA CYS A 44 0.82 -6.59 3.71
C CYS A 44 0.29 -7.51 4.82
N THR A 45 0.95 -7.45 5.97
CA THR A 45 0.61 -8.26 7.16
C THR A 45 -0.13 -7.47 8.21
N ARG A 46 0.02 -6.13 8.24
CA ARG A 46 -0.65 -5.27 9.21
C ARG A 46 -0.84 -3.86 8.64
N ILE A 47 -1.96 -3.24 8.98
CA ILE A 47 -2.24 -1.82 8.71
C ILE A 47 -2.41 -1.15 10.07
N LYS A 48 -1.71 -0.04 10.31
CA LYS A 48 -1.81 0.76 11.53
C LYS A 48 -2.17 2.20 11.18
N LYS A 49 -3.02 2.85 11.95
CA LYS A 49 -3.15 4.31 11.87
C LYS A 49 -1.87 4.94 12.38
N GLU A 50 -1.32 5.91 11.68
CA GLU A 50 -0.23 6.71 12.19
C GLU A 50 -0.68 7.36 13.51
N ARG A 51 0.05 7.07 14.60
CA ARG A 51 -0.17 7.74 15.88
C ARG A 51 0.58 9.07 15.79
N SER A 52 -0.19 10.16 15.80
CA SER A 52 0.30 11.52 16.04
C SER A 52 0.96 11.63 17.41
#